data_AF-A0A2U3L0N1-F1
#
_entry.id   AF-A0A2U3L0N1-F1
#
_cell.length_a   1.000
_cell.length_b   1.000
_cell.length_c   1.000
_cell.angle_alpha   90.00
_cell.angle_beta   90.00
_cell.angle_gamma   90.00
#
_symmetry.space_group_name_H-M   'P 1'
#
loop_
_entity.id
_entity.type
_entity.pdbx_description
1 polymer ?
#
loop_
_entity_poly.entity_id
_entity_poly.type
_entity_poly.pdbx_seq_one_letter_code
_entity_poly.pdbx_strand_id
1 'polypeptide(L)'
;MPEQIPRERRKFKRYAAKDGAMAILVSADEDHLNLYRIVNISREGLAFEYKSSLGQEGALSTMEIMGIYRPAFWIREVPYRIIFDHEGNPEAADNISTRRCGLVFGKLSKEQIRLLGEFIRKYAFVKRAWSLKRRIRFGPPCHDLGQPEEQARDQRIAKVGKTDLCA
;
A
#
# COMPACT_ATOMS: atom_id res chain seq x y z
N MET A 1 -18.33 -32.53 -0.34
CA MET A 1 -17.60 -32.02 -1.52
C MET A 1 -16.29 -31.43 -1.02
N PRO A 2 -15.12 -32.01 -1.31
CA PRO A 2 -13.86 -31.41 -0.87
C PRO A 2 -13.65 -30.09 -1.61
N GLU A 3 -13.45 -29.02 -0.84
CA GLU A 3 -13.13 -27.68 -1.33
C GLU A 3 -11.78 -27.73 -2.06
N GLN A 4 -11.83 -27.60 -3.39
CA GLN A 4 -10.64 -27.63 -4.25
C GLN A 4 -9.82 -26.38 -3.99
N ILE A 5 -8.69 -26.49 -3.28
CA ILE A 5 -7.76 -25.38 -3.07
C ILE A 5 -7.29 -24.89 -4.45
N PRO A 6 -7.57 -23.64 -4.84
CA PRO A 6 -7.16 -23.15 -6.14
C PRO A 6 -5.63 -23.18 -6.26
N ARG A 7 -5.11 -23.96 -7.21
CA ARG A 7 -3.68 -24.04 -7.48
C ARG A 7 -3.18 -22.67 -7.95
N GLU A 8 -2.15 -22.13 -7.29
CA GLU A 8 -1.52 -20.86 -7.68
C GLU A 8 -1.03 -20.94 -9.15
N ARG A 9 -1.47 -19.99 -9.98
CA ARG A 9 -1.20 -19.92 -11.43
C ARG A 9 -0.23 -18.80 -11.80
N ARG A 10 0.12 -17.92 -10.87
CA ARG A 10 0.95 -16.74 -11.14
C ARG A 10 2.38 -17.16 -11.45
N LYS A 11 2.89 -16.69 -12.59
CA LYS A 11 4.28 -16.89 -13.04
C LYS A 11 5.24 -15.89 -12.39
N PHE A 12 4.77 -14.69 -12.07
CA PHE A 12 5.60 -13.59 -11.57
C PHE A 12 5.17 -13.15 -10.19
N LYS A 13 6.17 -12.93 -9.33
CA LYS A 13 5.98 -12.33 -8.02
C LYS A 13 5.43 -10.91 -8.18
N ARG A 14 4.40 -10.60 -7.39
CA ARG A 14 3.85 -9.25 -7.23
C ARG A 14 4.47 -8.60 -6.00
N TYR A 15 4.83 -7.34 -6.14
CA TYR A 15 5.34 -6.50 -5.07
C TYR A 15 4.25 -5.53 -4.67
N ALA A 16 4.01 -5.40 -3.36
CA ALA A 16 3.16 -4.34 -2.85
C ALA A 16 3.75 -3.00 -3.29
N ALA A 17 2.91 -2.14 -3.84
CA ALA A 17 3.34 -0.80 -4.23
C ALA A 17 3.53 0.06 -2.96
N LYS A 18 4.46 1.01 -3.05
CA LYS A 18 4.62 2.08 -2.05
C LYS A 18 3.61 3.17 -2.34
N ASP A 19 3.43 4.05 -1.37
CA ASP A 19 2.65 5.27 -1.60
C ASP A 19 3.19 6.06 -2.80
N GLY A 20 2.30 6.78 -3.48
CA GLY A 20 2.64 7.58 -4.64
C GLY A 20 2.86 6.81 -5.96
N ALA A 21 2.65 5.50 -5.97
CA ALA A 21 2.57 4.70 -7.19
C ALA A 21 1.16 4.76 -7.79
N MET A 22 1.03 5.37 -8.96
CA MET A 22 -0.27 5.63 -9.60
C MET A 22 -0.32 5.09 -11.02
N ALA A 23 -1.52 4.75 -11.48
CA ALA A 23 -1.85 4.45 -12.86
C ALA A 23 -2.80 5.53 -13.39
N ILE A 24 -2.58 5.98 -14.62
CA ILE A 24 -3.47 6.91 -15.32
C ILE A 24 -4.09 6.16 -16.49
N LEU A 25 -5.42 6.08 -16.49
CA LEU A 25 -6.19 5.51 -17.59
C LEU A 25 -7.02 6.63 -18.23
N VAL A 26 -7.03 6.67 -19.55
CA VAL A 26 -7.92 7.54 -20.32
C VAL A 26 -9.21 6.75 -20.56
N SER A 27 -10.35 7.28 -20.13
CA SER A 27 -11.64 6.70 -20.51
C SER A 27 -11.92 7.02 -21.98
N ALA A 28 -12.36 6.04 -22.77
CA ALA A 28 -12.75 6.26 -24.15
C ALA A 28 -13.96 7.22 -24.27
N ASP A 29 -14.81 7.23 -23.23
CA ASP A 29 -16.13 7.87 -23.29
C ASP A 29 -16.14 9.31 -22.76
N GLU A 30 -15.13 9.77 -22.03
CA GLU A 30 -15.29 10.97 -21.19
C GLU A 30 -14.21 12.05 -21.30
N ASP A 31 -13.17 11.93 -22.15
CA ASP A 31 -12.02 12.86 -22.17
C ASP A 31 -11.40 13.12 -20.77
N HIS A 32 -11.71 12.25 -19.80
CA HIS A 32 -11.34 12.38 -18.41
C HIS A 32 -10.17 11.44 -18.10
N LEU A 33 -9.14 12.02 -17.49
CA LEU A 33 -7.99 11.28 -16.98
C LEU A 33 -8.34 10.71 -15.61
N ASN A 34 -8.42 9.39 -15.53
CA ASN A 34 -8.65 8.71 -14.27
C ASN A 34 -7.33 8.32 -13.62
N LEU A 35 -7.12 8.78 -12.39
CA LEU A 35 -5.92 8.52 -11.60
C LEU A 35 -6.22 7.48 -10.51
N TYR A 36 -5.53 6.34 -10.57
CA TYR A 36 -5.75 5.21 -9.67
C TYR A 36 -4.51 4.84 -8.88
N ARG A 37 -4.72 4.43 -7.61
CA ARG A 37 -3.63 3.96 -6.75
C ARG A 37 -3.25 2.53 -7.12
N ILE A 38 -1.99 2.30 -7.45
CA ILE A 38 -1.48 0.94 -7.65
C ILE A 38 -1.36 0.26 -6.29
N VAL A 39 -1.89 -0.95 -6.17
CA VAL A 39 -1.80 -1.75 -4.93
C VAL A 39 -0.67 -2.76 -5.00
N ASN A 40 -0.46 -3.35 -6.17
CA ASN A 40 0.67 -4.22 -6.43
C ASN A 40 1.06 -4.21 -7.89
N ILE A 41 2.34 -4.50 -8.15
CA ILE A 41 2.91 -4.52 -9.49
C ILE A 41 3.90 -5.68 -9.64
N SER A 42 4.01 -6.18 -10.86
CA SER A 42 4.94 -7.21 -11.30
C SER A 42 5.51 -6.86 -12.67
N ARG A 43 6.34 -7.74 -13.22
CA ARG A 43 6.89 -7.56 -14.57
C ARG A 43 5.86 -7.71 -15.69
N GLU A 44 4.74 -8.38 -15.43
CA GLU A 44 3.71 -8.69 -16.43
C GLU A 44 2.37 -8.00 -16.16
N GLY A 45 2.22 -7.27 -15.07
CA GLY A 45 0.94 -6.63 -14.77
C GLY A 45 0.93 -5.96 -13.42
N LEU A 46 -0.17 -5.27 -13.16
CA LEU A 46 -0.44 -4.57 -11.91
C LEU A 46 -1.91 -4.72 -11.50
N ALA A 47 -2.20 -4.33 -10.26
CA ALA A 47 -3.55 -4.13 -9.79
C ALA A 47 -3.67 -2.77 -9.14
N PHE A 48 -4.82 -2.13 -9.32
CA PHE A 48 -5.14 -0.83 -8.74
C PHE A 48 -6.54 -0.84 -8.13
N GLU A 49 -6.78 0.16 -7.27
CA GLU A 49 -8.06 0.40 -6.62
C GLU A 49 -8.66 1.70 -7.11
N TYR A 50 -10.00 1.72 -7.22
CA TYR A 50 -10.73 2.87 -7.70
C TYR A 50 -12.16 2.91 -7.12
N LYS A 51 -12.78 4.09 -7.20
CA LYS A 51 -14.16 4.37 -6.81
C LYS A 51 -14.93 4.69 -8.10
N SER A 52 -16.01 3.97 -8.43
CA SER A 52 -16.79 4.02 -9.70
C SER A 52 -16.32 3.13 -10.84
N SER A 53 -17.19 2.27 -11.39
CA SER A 53 -16.94 1.25 -12.42
C SER A 53 -16.13 1.73 -13.62
N LEU A 54 -15.01 1.07 -13.92
CA LEU A 54 -14.36 1.18 -15.22
C LEU A 54 -15.31 0.68 -16.31
N GLY A 55 -15.46 1.44 -17.38
CA GLY A 55 -16.01 0.92 -18.64
C GLY A 55 -15.22 -0.32 -19.05
N GLN A 56 -15.91 -1.44 -19.26
CA GLN A 56 -15.29 -2.68 -19.70
C GLN A 56 -14.96 -2.57 -21.18
N GLU A 57 -13.68 -2.42 -21.52
CA GLU A 57 -13.24 -2.50 -22.92
C GLU A 57 -12.38 -3.74 -23.18
N GLY A 58 -12.87 -4.58 -24.09
CA GLY A 58 -12.22 -5.82 -24.53
C GLY A 58 -11.05 -5.62 -25.50
N ALA A 59 -10.59 -4.39 -25.72
CA ALA A 59 -9.47 -4.05 -26.59
C ALA A 59 -8.15 -3.87 -25.79
N LEU A 60 -7.01 -3.93 -26.48
CA LEU A 60 -5.73 -3.52 -25.89
C LEU A 60 -5.73 -2.01 -25.71
N SER A 61 -6.10 -1.53 -24.53
CA SER A 61 -6.01 -0.13 -24.14
C SER A 61 -4.57 0.21 -23.72
N THR A 62 -4.22 1.49 -23.73
CA THR A 62 -2.93 1.98 -23.20
C THR A 62 -3.14 2.78 -21.93
N MET A 63 -2.17 2.75 -21.02
CA MET A 63 -2.17 3.51 -19.78
C MET A 63 -0.82 4.17 -19.52
N GLU A 64 -0.78 5.06 -18.53
CA GLU A 64 0.47 5.57 -17.99
C GLU A 64 0.70 5.06 -16.56
N ILE A 65 1.96 4.78 -16.21
CA ILE A 65 2.39 4.41 -14.86
C ILE A 65 3.25 5.56 -14.32
N MET A 66 2.83 6.14 -13.20
CA MET A 66 3.46 7.31 -12.60
C MET A 66 3.92 7.05 -11.17
N GLY A 67 5.08 7.59 -10.82
CA GLY A 67 5.54 7.74 -9.45
C GLY A 67 5.66 9.20 -9.09
N ILE A 68 4.88 9.67 -8.11
CA ILE A 68 4.74 11.11 -7.80
C ILE A 68 5.90 11.69 -6.96
N TYR A 69 6.72 10.84 -6.34
CA TYR A 69 7.84 11.31 -5.53
C TYR A 69 9.05 11.73 -6.37
N ARG A 70 9.75 12.78 -5.96
CA ARG A 70 10.88 13.34 -6.73
C ARG A 70 12.07 12.36 -6.83
N PRO A 71 12.76 12.30 -7.99
CA PRO A 71 12.29 12.78 -9.29
C PRO A 71 11.06 11.97 -9.74
N ALA A 72 10.06 12.69 -10.26
CA ALA A 72 8.85 12.09 -10.80
C ALA A 72 9.24 11.08 -11.89
N PHE A 73 8.53 9.97 -11.93
CA PHE A 73 8.82 8.86 -12.83
C PHE A 73 7.59 8.56 -13.66
N TRP A 74 7.76 8.36 -14.96
CA TRP A 74 6.64 8.10 -15.87
C TRP A 74 6.98 7.02 -16.88
N ILE A 75 6.00 6.15 -17.14
CA ILE A 75 6.00 5.19 -18.25
C ILE A 75 4.72 5.44 -19.03
N ARG A 76 4.82 5.82 -20.30
CA ARG A 76 3.67 6.17 -21.14
C ARG A 76 3.32 5.02 -22.08
N GLU A 77 2.08 5.06 -22.56
CA GLU A 77 1.56 4.16 -23.61
C GLU A 77 1.79 2.67 -23.28
N VAL A 78 1.60 2.29 -22.01
CA VAL A 78 1.77 0.91 -21.57
C VAL A 78 0.56 0.11 -22.04
N PRO A 79 0.70 -0.80 -23.01
CA PRO A 79 -0.43 -1.61 -23.46
C PRO A 79 -0.86 -2.55 -22.34
N TYR A 80 -2.17 -2.72 -22.15
CA TYR A 80 -2.72 -3.63 -21.15
C TYR A 80 -4.02 -4.29 -21.62
N ARG A 81 -4.43 -5.33 -20.90
CA ARG A 81 -5.80 -5.86 -20.91
C ARG A 81 -6.24 -6.15 -19.47
N ILE A 82 -7.50 -5.90 -19.19
CA ILE A 82 -8.12 -6.22 -17.90
C ILE A 82 -8.25 -7.76 -17.80
N ILE A 83 -7.87 -8.33 -16.66
CA ILE A 83 -7.99 -9.77 -16.37
C ILE A 83 -9.00 -10.07 -15.27
N PHE A 84 -9.27 -9.09 -14.40
CA PHE A 84 -10.34 -9.15 -13.44
C PHE A 84 -10.74 -7.75 -13.00
N ASP A 85 -12.01 -7.59 -12.66
CA ASP A 85 -12.55 -6.40 -12.03
C ASP A 85 -13.61 -6.85 -11.02
N HIS A 86 -13.32 -6.67 -9.74
CA HIS A 86 -14.21 -7.10 -8.67
C HIS A 86 -14.42 -5.96 -7.67
N GLU A 87 -15.61 -5.93 -7.09
CA GLU A 87 -15.88 -5.08 -5.94
C GLU A 87 -15.03 -5.56 -4.76
N GLY A 88 -14.40 -4.61 -4.07
CA GLY A 88 -13.66 -4.87 -2.84
C GLY A 88 -14.61 -5.27 -1.72
N ASN A 89 -14.06 -5.65 -0.57
CA ASN A 89 -14.86 -6.17 0.54
C ASN A 89 -15.90 -5.11 0.99
N PRO A 90 -17.21 -5.40 0.88
CA PRO A 90 -18.27 -4.47 1.29
C PRO A 90 -18.33 -4.26 2.81
N GLU A 91 -17.65 -5.08 3.62
CA GLU A 91 -17.65 -4.97 5.09
C GLU A 91 -16.66 -3.94 5.66
N ALA A 92 -15.98 -3.16 4.82
CA ALA A 92 -15.18 -2.04 5.31
C ALA A 92 -16.12 -0.98 5.93
N ALA A 93 -15.83 -0.57 7.17
CA ALA A 93 -16.68 0.31 8.00
C ALA A 93 -17.01 1.69 7.37
N ASP A 94 -16.30 2.06 6.30
CA ASP A 94 -16.56 3.25 5.52
C ASP A 94 -17.33 2.82 4.26
N ASN A 95 -18.61 3.20 4.16
CA ASN A 95 -19.59 2.90 3.07
C ASN A 95 -19.17 3.27 1.62
N ILE A 96 -17.89 3.32 1.30
CA ILE A 96 -17.34 3.57 -0.02
C ILE A 96 -16.84 2.24 -0.58
N SER A 97 -17.65 1.59 -1.41
CA SER A 97 -17.19 0.37 -2.09
C SER A 97 -16.00 0.72 -3.00
N THR A 98 -14.84 0.15 -2.69
CA THR A 98 -13.62 0.31 -3.49
C THR A 98 -13.52 -0.89 -4.40
N ARG A 99 -13.41 -0.69 -5.70
CA ARG A 99 -13.24 -1.78 -6.67
C ARG A 99 -11.76 -2.05 -6.89
N ARG A 100 -11.41 -3.31 -7.15
CA ARG A 100 -10.06 -3.73 -7.49
C ARG A 100 -10.02 -4.27 -8.91
N CYS A 101 -9.27 -3.58 -9.77
CA CYS A 101 -8.98 -4.03 -11.11
C CYS A 101 -7.56 -4.60 -11.19
N GLY A 102 -7.44 -5.75 -11.84
CA GLY A 102 -6.17 -6.33 -12.22
C GLY A 102 -6.03 -6.39 -13.72
N LEU A 103 -4.84 -6.05 -14.19
CA LEU A 103 -4.50 -6.08 -15.60
C LEU A 103 -3.20 -6.84 -15.85
N VAL A 104 -3.02 -7.26 -17.09
CA VAL A 104 -1.77 -7.80 -17.62
C VAL A 104 -1.28 -6.88 -18.72
N PHE A 105 0.02 -6.64 -18.75
CA PHE A 105 0.67 -5.84 -19.78
C PHE A 105 0.65 -6.60 -21.11
N GLY A 106 0.48 -5.85 -22.19
CA GLY A 106 0.70 -6.33 -23.55
C GLY A 106 2.19 -6.44 -23.87
N LYS A 107 2.52 -6.34 -25.16
CA LYS A 107 3.91 -6.35 -25.61
C LYS A 107 4.58 -5.01 -25.29
N LEU A 108 5.43 -5.01 -24.26
CA LEU A 108 6.20 -3.83 -23.87
C LEU A 108 7.42 -3.62 -24.78
N SER A 109 7.76 -2.36 -25.05
CA SER A 109 9.02 -2.00 -25.69
C SER A 109 10.21 -2.26 -24.77
N LYS A 110 11.43 -2.35 -25.33
CA LYS A 110 12.67 -2.52 -24.52
C LYS A 110 12.81 -1.41 -23.47
N GLU A 111 12.44 -0.19 -23.84
CA GLU A 111 12.50 0.96 -22.95
C GLU A 111 11.44 0.88 -21.85
N GLN A 112 10.20 0.52 -22.17
CA GLN A 112 9.15 0.31 -21.17
C GLN A 112 9.53 -0.80 -20.18
N ILE A 113 10.14 -1.89 -20.64
CA ILE A 113 10.65 -2.96 -19.77
C ILE A 113 11.72 -2.44 -18.82
N ARG A 114 12.67 -1.65 -19.34
CA ARG A 114 13.73 -1.03 -18.53
C ARG A 114 13.14 -0.10 -17.47
N LEU A 115 12.24 0.80 -17.88
CA LEU A 115 11.59 1.76 -16.99
C LEU A 115 10.72 1.05 -15.94
N LEU A 116 9.99 0.00 -16.31
CA LEU A 116 9.21 -0.80 -15.37
C LEU A 116 10.11 -1.45 -14.30
N GLY A 117 11.29 -1.91 -14.69
CA GLY A 117 12.30 -2.43 -13.76
C GLY A 117 12.73 -1.39 -12.73
N GLU A 118 13.02 -0.16 -13.16
CA GLU A 118 13.37 0.94 -12.26
C GLU A 118 12.19 1.35 -11.38
N PHE A 119 10.99 1.41 -11.96
CA PHE A 119 9.76 1.73 -11.22
C PHE A 119 9.53 0.76 -10.07
N ILE A 120 9.61 -0.56 -10.33
CA ILE A 120 9.41 -1.59 -9.30
C ILE A 120 10.45 -1.44 -8.17
N ARG A 121 11.71 -1.13 -8.49
CA ARG A 121 12.75 -0.93 -7.47
C ARG A 121 12.47 0.29 -6.59
N LYS A 122 12.01 1.39 -7.19
CA LYS A 122 11.78 2.65 -6.49
C LYS A 122 10.46 2.65 -5.73
N TYR A 123 9.39 2.15 -6.34
CA TYR A 123 8.00 2.29 -5.91
C TYR A 123 7.32 0.98 -5.47
N ALA A 124 8.06 -0.11 -5.26
CA ALA A 124 7.52 -1.32 -4.66
C ALA A 124 8.37 -1.85 -3.50
N PHE A 125 7.73 -2.55 -2.58
CA PHE A 125 8.40 -3.23 -1.46
C PHE A 125 9.06 -4.52 -1.95
N VAL A 126 10.25 -4.37 -2.53
CA VAL A 126 11.11 -5.52 -2.85
C VAL A 126 11.79 -5.96 -1.55
N LYS A 127 11.33 -7.05 -0.94
CA LYS A 127 12.07 -7.69 0.16
C LYS A 127 13.46 -8.06 -0.37
N ARG A 128 14.48 -7.29 -0.02
CA ARG A 128 15.87 -7.70 -0.23
C ARG A 128 16.12 -8.84 0.74
N ALA A 129 16.13 -10.07 0.25
CA ALA A 129 16.80 -11.16 0.95
C ALA A 129 18.30 -10.87 0.89
N TRP A 130 18.78 -10.00 1.77
CA TRP A 130 20.20 -9.92 2.08
C TRP A 130 20.36 -10.46 3.49
N SER A 131 21.12 -11.55 3.58
CA SER A 131 21.73 -12.02 4.82
C SER A 131 22.44 -10.86 5.49
N LEU A 132 21.79 -10.26 6.48
CA LEU A 132 22.45 -9.56 7.56
C LEU A 132 21.97 -10.22 8.85
N LYS A 133 22.71 -11.24 9.29
CA LYS A 133 22.82 -11.50 10.73
C LYS A 133 23.47 -10.27 11.34
N ARG A 134 22.70 -9.21 11.58
CA ARG A 134 23.08 -8.13 12.50
C ARG A 134 21.88 -7.87 13.41
N ARG A 135 22.06 -8.35 14.64
CA ARG A 135 21.28 -8.01 15.84
C ARG A 135 20.88 -6.54 15.78
N ILE A 136 19.59 -6.26 15.62
CA ILE A 136 18.99 -5.04 16.11
C ILE A 136 17.81 -5.48 16.95
N ARG A 137 17.91 -5.19 18.25
CA ARG A 137 16.90 -5.44 19.27
C ARG A 137 15.64 -4.70 18.85
N PHE A 138 14.54 -5.44 18.65
CA PHE A 138 13.21 -4.85 18.64
C PHE A 138 12.99 -4.16 19.98
N GLY A 139 12.55 -2.90 19.94
CA GLY A 139 12.02 -2.20 21.11
C GLY A 139 10.80 -2.95 21.68
N PRO A 140 10.46 -2.73 22.97
CA PRO A 140 9.46 -3.54 23.64
C PRO A 140 8.07 -3.32 23.04
N PRO A 141 7.21 -4.36 23.07
CA PRO A 141 5.86 -4.31 22.51
C PRO A 141 4.95 -3.43 23.37
N CYS A 142 3.95 -2.84 22.73
CA CYS A 142 2.91 -2.02 23.36
C CYS A 142 2.28 -2.75 24.55
N HIS A 143 2.35 -2.15 25.73
CA HIS A 143 1.65 -2.63 26.92
C HIS A 143 0.23 -2.07 26.97
N ASP A 144 -0.69 -2.99 27.25
CA ASP A 144 -2.09 -2.79 27.58
C ASP A 144 -2.34 -1.64 28.56
N LEU A 145 -3.41 -0.90 28.28
CA LEU A 145 -4.03 0.04 29.21
C LEU A 145 -4.72 -0.76 30.33
N GLY A 146 -4.00 -1.01 31.41
CA GLY A 146 -4.51 -1.48 32.70
C GLY A 146 -4.52 -0.35 33.73
N GLN A 147 -5.62 -0.27 34.48
CA GLN A 147 -6.08 0.78 35.38
C GLN A 147 -5.12 1.15 36.54
N PRO A 148 -5.27 2.34 37.17
CA PRO A 148 -4.51 2.70 38.36
C PRO A 148 -5.26 2.31 39.63
N GLU A 149 -4.73 1.37 40.41
CA GLU A 149 -5.13 1.13 41.79
C GLU A 149 -3.93 1.25 42.75
N GLU A 150 -4.18 2.01 43.81
CA GLU A 150 -3.76 1.76 45.20
C GLU A 150 -2.40 2.27 45.74
N GLN A 151 -2.53 3.42 46.40
CA GLN A 151 -2.22 3.72 47.80
C GLN A 151 -0.94 3.18 48.49
N ALA A 152 -0.24 4.17 49.07
CA ALA A 152 0.19 4.28 50.48
C ALA A 152 1.39 3.48 50.99
N ARG A 153 2.36 4.26 51.52
CA ARG A 153 3.25 4.08 52.71
C ARG A 153 4.67 4.58 52.40
N ASP A 154 5.42 5.24 53.27
CA ASP A 154 5.21 5.78 54.61
C ASP A 154 6.41 6.71 54.91
N GLN A 155 6.24 7.49 55.97
CA GLN A 155 7.01 8.61 56.52
C GLN A 155 8.51 8.41 56.77
N ARG A 156 9.29 9.52 56.71
CA ARG A 156 10.29 9.92 57.73
C ARG A 156 10.48 11.45 57.84
N ILE A 157 9.82 12.00 58.86
CA ILE A 157 10.23 13.00 59.89
C ILE A 157 11.52 13.82 59.67
N ALA A 158 11.37 15.16 59.75
CA ALA A 158 12.24 16.04 60.57
C ALA A 158 11.44 17.27 61.06
N LYS A 159 11.39 17.45 62.38
CA LYS A 159 10.83 18.62 63.09
C LYS A 159 11.84 19.78 63.08
N VAL A 160 11.33 21.02 63.18
CA VAL A 160 11.66 22.09 64.17
C VAL A 160 11.51 23.46 63.52
N GLY A 161 10.74 24.35 64.16
CA GLY A 161 10.75 25.79 63.88
C GLY A 161 9.42 26.50 64.13
N LYS A 162 9.02 26.64 65.40
CA LYS A 162 8.01 27.63 65.83
C LYS A 162 8.62 29.03 65.72
N THR A 163 7.86 29.99 65.18
CA THR A 163 7.64 31.31 65.79
C THR A 163 6.44 31.97 65.14
N ASP A 164 5.43 32.22 65.96
CA ASP A 164 4.39 33.21 65.74
C ASP A 164 5.00 34.62 65.61
N LEU A 165 4.36 35.51 64.85
CA LEU A 165 3.97 36.84 65.35
C LEU A 165 3.03 37.54 64.35
N CYS A 166 1.83 37.85 64.83
CA CYS A 166 0.99 38.91 64.28
C CYS A 166 1.58 40.28 64.69
N ALA A 167 1.55 41.24 63.75
CA ALA A 167 1.23 42.64 63.99
C ALA A 167 0.77 43.25 62.66
#